data_AF-A0A7J9JVU8-F1
#
_entry.id   AF-A0A7J9JVU8-F1
#
_cell.length_a   1.000
_cell.length_b   1.000
_cell.length_c   1.000
_cell.angle_alpha   90.00
_cell.angle_beta   90.00
_cell.angle_gamma   90.00
#
_symmetry.space_group_name_H-M   'P 1'
#
loop_
_entity.id
_entity.type
_entity.pdbx_description
1 polymer ?
#
loop_
_entity_poly.entity_id
_entity_poly.type
_entity_poly.pdbx_seq_one_letter_code
_entity_poly.pdbx_strand_id
1 'polypeptide(L)'
;MIVAPMANSTQKLTFIDSVQRLGVSYRFTKEIEDELENIYHNNNDAENDLYTTSLRFRLLREHGFNVSCEVFNKFKDEQGDFKSSLTSDVRGLLELYEASYLRVHGEDILDEAISFTTDHLTLAVAALEYPLSEHVSHALKQSIRRGLPRIEARHYLSVYQDIESHNTALLEFAKIDFNMLQLLHRKELSEICRWWKDLDFKRKLPYVRDRVVECYFWILGVYFEPQYSLGRKILTKVIAMTSVIDDTYDSYATYDELLPYTNAIERWDIKCIDQLPEYMKLSYKALLDVYEEMEQLMAEDGRQYRVEYAKNIVCTQTNIYFVQKR
;
A
#
# COMPACT_ATOMS: atom_id res chain seq x y z
N MET A 1 25.37 6.85 0.00
CA MET A 1 25.09 6.81 -1.45
C MET A 1 24.04 7.82 -1.86
N ILE A 2 22.90 7.91 -1.15
CA ILE A 2 21.84 8.88 -1.46
C ILE A 2 22.35 10.33 -1.40
N VAL A 3 23.04 10.74 -0.33
CA VAL A 3 23.55 12.12 -0.15
C VAL A 3 24.81 12.41 -0.98
N ALA A 4 25.48 11.38 -1.52
CA ALA A 4 26.68 11.60 -2.30
C ALA A 4 26.31 12.17 -3.69
N PRO A 5 27.10 13.11 -4.25
CA PRO A 5 26.91 13.54 -5.64
C PRO A 5 27.01 12.35 -6.60
N MET A 6 26.13 12.32 -7.60
CA MET A 6 26.19 11.39 -8.74
C MET A 6 26.47 12.18 -10.01
N ALA A 7 26.78 11.51 -11.13
CA ALA A 7 27.25 12.20 -12.33
C ALA A 7 26.20 13.16 -12.92
N ASN A 8 24.91 12.86 -12.74
CA ASN A 8 23.80 13.74 -13.12
C ASN A 8 22.52 13.43 -12.32
N SER A 9 21.51 14.29 -12.45
CA SER A 9 20.20 14.14 -11.79
C SER A 9 19.47 12.86 -12.21
N THR A 10 19.61 12.40 -13.46
CA THR A 10 19.00 11.15 -13.95
C THR A 10 19.50 9.92 -13.19
N GLN A 11 20.81 9.85 -12.93
CA GLN A 11 21.40 8.78 -12.11
C GLN A 11 20.91 8.84 -10.67
N LYS A 12 20.81 10.05 -10.09
CA LYS A 12 20.29 10.24 -8.73
C LYS A 12 18.84 9.77 -8.63
N LEU A 13 17.99 10.17 -9.58
CA LEU A 13 16.59 9.73 -9.67
C LEU A 13 16.49 8.21 -9.81
N THR A 14 17.27 7.61 -10.70
CA THR A 14 17.28 6.15 -10.92
C THR A 14 17.71 5.38 -9.67
N PHE A 15 18.66 5.94 -8.91
CA PHE A 15 19.08 5.36 -7.64
C PHE A 15 18.00 5.48 -6.56
N ILE A 16 17.36 6.66 -6.43
CA ILE A 16 16.23 6.86 -5.50
C ILE A 16 15.08 5.90 -5.83
N ASP A 17 14.73 5.76 -7.11
CA ASP A 17 13.71 4.82 -7.57
C ASP A 17 14.07 3.38 -7.18
N SER A 18 15.32 2.98 -7.38
CA SER A 18 15.81 1.65 -6.98
C SER A 18 15.68 1.44 -5.46
N VAL A 19 16.01 2.44 -4.64
CA VAL A 19 15.88 2.40 -3.18
C VAL A 19 14.40 2.23 -2.76
N GLN A 20 13.48 2.95 -3.39
CA GLN A 20 12.05 2.87 -3.12
C GLN A 20 11.48 1.52 -3.56
N ARG A 21 11.75 1.10 -4.79
CA ARG A 21 11.26 -0.17 -5.36
C ARG A 21 11.83 -1.38 -4.63
N LEU A 22 13.01 -1.29 -4.01
CA LEU A 22 13.55 -2.35 -3.15
C LEU A 22 12.92 -2.39 -1.75
N GLY A 23 12.05 -1.42 -1.42
CA GLY A 23 11.27 -1.38 -0.18
C GLY A 23 12.09 -0.94 1.03
N VAL A 24 13.15 -0.17 0.83
CA VAL A 24 14.06 0.28 1.91
C VAL A 24 14.16 1.81 2.04
N SER A 25 13.34 2.57 1.29
CA SER A 25 13.30 4.04 1.33
C SER A 25 12.95 4.61 2.71
N TYR A 26 12.15 3.91 3.51
CA TYR A 26 11.78 4.33 4.87
C TYR A 26 12.97 4.51 5.83
N ARG A 27 14.15 3.97 5.47
CA ARG A 27 15.40 4.15 6.20
C ARG A 27 16.10 5.47 5.89
N PHE A 28 15.69 6.13 4.82
CA PHE A 28 16.34 7.31 4.23
C PHE A 28 15.32 8.38 3.85
N THR A 29 14.17 8.44 4.53
CA THR A 29 13.06 9.32 4.16
C THR A 29 13.51 10.77 4.04
N LYS A 30 14.30 11.26 5.00
CA LYS A 30 14.79 12.63 4.99
C LYS A 30 15.77 12.87 3.84
N GLU A 31 16.75 11.99 3.67
CA GLU A 31 17.76 12.13 2.63
C GLU A 31 17.17 12.07 1.22
N ILE A 32 16.11 11.27 1.02
CA ILE A 32 15.38 11.23 -0.24
C ILE A 32 14.61 12.53 -0.45
N GLU A 33 13.91 13.02 0.57
CA GLU A 33 13.14 14.27 0.49
C GLU A 33 14.03 15.47 0.14
N ASP A 34 15.15 15.62 0.87
CA ASP A 34 16.12 16.70 0.65
C ASP A 34 16.70 16.67 -0.79
N GLU A 35 16.97 15.48 -1.34
CA GLU A 35 17.46 15.32 -2.72
C GLU A 35 16.39 15.60 -3.78
N LEU A 36 15.15 15.17 -3.55
CA LEU A 36 14.04 15.44 -4.46
C LEU A 36 13.67 16.94 -4.48
N GLU A 37 13.70 17.61 -3.33
CA GLU A 37 13.52 19.07 -3.24
C GLU A 37 14.58 19.81 -4.07
N ASN A 38 15.85 19.39 -3.96
CA ASN A 38 16.94 19.95 -4.78
C ASN A 38 16.72 19.73 -6.28
N ILE A 39 16.23 18.55 -6.69
CA ILE A 39 15.92 18.24 -8.10
C ILE A 39 14.68 18.98 -8.60
N TYR A 40 13.73 19.29 -7.71
CA TYR A 40 12.56 20.08 -8.05
C TYR A 40 12.96 21.51 -8.43
N HIS A 41 13.83 22.15 -7.64
CA HIS A 41 14.21 23.55 -7.83
C HIS A 41 15.29 23.81 -8.89
N ASN A 42 16.21 22.85 -9.13
CA ASN A 42 17.40 23.09 -9.96
C ASN A 42 17.36 22.44 -11.35
N ASN A 43 16.17 22.19 -11.92
CA ASN A 43 16.06 21.48 -13.20
C ASN A 43 15.93 22.41 -14.41
N ASN A 44 16.53 21.99 -15.53
CA ASN A 44 16.27 22.53 -16.85
C ASN A 44 15.42 21.53 -17.65
N ASP A 45 14.09 21.67 -17.60
CA ASP A 45 13.15 20.71 -18.23
C ASP A 45 13.33 20.58 -19.75
N ALA A 46 13.94 21.57 -20.41
CA ALA A 46 14.08 21.62 -21.86
C ALA A 46 14.98 20.53 -22.46
N GLU A 47 15.98 20.04 -21.72
CA GLU A 47 17.02 19.13 -22.25
C GLU A 47 16.81 17.65 -21.89
N ASN A 48 15.85 17.35 -21.02
CA ASN A 48 15.63 15.98 -20.54
C ASN A 48 15.03 15.08 -21.63
N ASP A 49 15.52 13.84 -21.73
CA ASP A 49 14.93 12.79 -22.55
C ASP A 49 13.60 12.26 -21.96
N LEU A 50 12.91 11.37 -22.68
CA LEU A 50 11.63 10.82 -22.25
C LEU A 50 11.75 10.11 -20.91
N TYR A 51 12.76 9.26 -20.74
CA TYR A 51 13.03 8.55 -19.50
C TYR A 51 13.21 9.52 -18.31
N THR A 52 14.09 10.51 -18.44
CA THR A 52 14.40 11.46 -17.36
C THR A 52 13.20 12.33 -17.03
N THR A 53 12.47 12.85 -18.02
CA THR A 53 11.27 13.65 -17.77
C THR A 53 10.20 12.84 -17.05
N SER A 54 9.92 11.62 -17.50
CA SER A 54 8.91 10.75 -16.91
C SER A 54 9.27 10.30 -15.49
N LEU A 55 10.49 9.83 -15.27
CA LEU A 55 10.97 9.39 -13.95
C LEU A 55 10.96 10.53 -12.94
N ARG A 56 11.45 11.71 -13.34
CA ARG A 56 11.42 12.93 -12.50
C ARG A 56 9.99 13.30 -12.15
N PHE A 57 9.10 13.35 -13.13
CA PHE A 57 7.68 13.68 -12.92
C PHE A 57 7.05 12.73 -11.91
N ARG A 58 7.28 11.42 -12.06
CA ARG A 58 6.74 10.38 -11.17
C ARG A 58 7.23 10.55 -9.74
N LEU A 59 8.54 10.57 -9.52
CA LEU A 59 9.11 10.64 -8.16
C LEU A 59 8.73 11.93 -7.44
N LEU A 60 8.77 13.07 -8.13
CA LEU A 60 8.42 14.35 -7.54
C LEU A 60 6.94 14.42 -7.16
N ARG A 61 6.03 13.97 -8.03
CA ARG A 61 4.59 13.95 -7.70
C ARG A 61 4.26 12.96 -6.60
N GLU A 62 4.94 11.82 -6.53
CA GLU A 62 4.77 10.85 -5.46
C GLU A 62 5.10 11.46 -4.08
N HIS A 63 6.06 12.38 -4.05
CA HIS A 63 6.48 13.13 -2.87
C HIS A 63 5.72 14.45 -2.66
N GLY A 64 4.69 14.73 -3.48
CA GLY A 64 3.81 15.89 -3.29
C GLY A 64 4.27 17.20 -3.94
N PHE A 65 5.30 17.16 -4.79
CA PHE A 65 5.70 18.32 -5.58
C PHE A 65 4.78 18.52 -6.79
N ASN A 66 4.39 19.76 -7.04
CA ASN A 66 3.46 20.14 -8.11
C ASN A 66 4.18 20.32 -9.46
N VAL A 67 4.60 19.21 -10.08
CA VAL A 67 5.18 19.24 -11.44
C VAL A 67 4.06 19.30 -12.49
N SER A 68 4.07 20.27 -13.40
CA SER A 68 3.07 20.38 -14.49
C SER A 68 3.19 19.23 -15.49
N CYS A 69 2.07 18.70 -16.00
CA CYS A 69 2.08 17.72 -17.09
C CYS A 69 2.53 18.31 -18.44
N GLU A 70 2.61 19.63 -18.56
CA GLU A 70 3.10 20.31 -19.77
C GLU A 70 4.57 19.97 -20.09
N VAL A 71 5.33 19.42 -19.13
CA VAL A 71 6.68 18.89 -19.38
C VAL A 71 6.69 17.81 -20.48
N PHE A 72 5.54 17.18 -20.75
CA PHE A 72 5.39 16.18 -21.81
C PHE A 72 5.03 16.77 -23.19
N ASN A 73 4.68 18.06 -23.29
CA ASN A 73 4.30 18.68 -24.57
C ASN A 73 5.43 18.61 -25.61
N LYS A 74 6.70 18.64 -25.19
CA LYS A 74 7.85 18.50 -26.09
C LYS A 74 7.93 17.12 -26.79
N PHE A 75 7.20 16.12 -26.30
CA PHE A 75 7.09 14.79 -26.89
C PHE A 75 5.88 14.65 -27.82
N LYS A 76 5.08 15.71 -27.99
CA LYS A 76 3.99 15.79 -28.96
C LYS A 76 4.47 16.36 -30.30
N ASP A 77 3.89 15.89 -31.40
CA ASP A 77 4.07 16.45 -32.74
C ASP A 77 3.12 17.63 -33.01
N GLU A 78 3.17 18.18 -34.22
CA GLU A 78 2.33 19.32 -34.61
C GLU A 78 0.84 18.97 -34.72
N GLN A 79 0.51 17.68 -34.83
CA GLN A 79 -0.87 17.19 -34.87
C GLN A 79 -1.44 17.03 -33.45
N GLY A 80 -0.59 17.10 -32.42
CA GLY A 80 -0.96 16.89 -31.03
C GLY A 80 -0.81 15.46 -30.57
N ASP A 81 -0.23 14.56 -31.38
CA ASP A 81 -0.01 13.15 -31.06
C ASP A 81 1.39 12.91 -30.47
N PHE A 82 1.57 11.82 -29.71
CA PHE A 82 2.90 11.45 -29.24
C PHE A 82 3.78 11.05 -30.43
N LYS A 83 4.97 11.66 -30.53
CA LYS A 83 5.89 11.47 -31.65
C LYS A 83 6.17 9.98 -31.88
N SER A 84 6.02 9.52 -33.12
CA SER A 84 6.33 8.14 -33.53
C SER A 84 7.78 7.74 -33.26
N SER A 85 8.71 8.70 -33.20
CA SER A 85 10.11 8.48 -32.83
C SER A 85 10.30 7.95 -31.40
N LEU A 86 9.32 8.11 -30.52
CA LEU A 86 9.37 7.60 -29.14
C LEU A 86 9.17 6.08 -29.07
N THR A 87 8.59 5.49 -30.12
CA THR A 87 8.22 4.05 -30.13
C THR A 87 9.43 3.11 -30.03
N SER A 88 10.63 3.59 -30.40
CA SER A 88 11.88 2.85 -30.22
C SER A 88 12.50 2.98 -28.82
N ASP A 89 12.10 3.98 -28.02
CA ASP A 89 12.61 4.19 -26.66
C ASP A 89 11.74 3.44 -25.63
N VAL A 90 11.92 2.13 -25.57
CA VAL A 90 11.14 1.26 -24.68
C VAL A 90 11.29 1.65 -23.20
N ARG A 91 12.47 2.12 -22.78
CA ARG A 91 12.69 2.55 -21.39
C ARG A 91 11.97 3.86 -21.11
N GLY A 92 12.02 4.81 -22.02
CA GLY A 92 11.24 6.05 -21.92
C GLY A 92 9.73 5.81 -21.92
N LEU A 93 9.23 4.90 -22.77
CA LEU A 93 7.83 4.50 -22.77
C LEU A 93 7.41 3.85 -21.45
N LEU A 94 8.24 2.98 -20.89
CA LEU A 94 7.97 2.35 -19.59
C LEU A 94 7.86 3.39 -18.47
N GLU A 95 8.78 4.36 -18.40
CA GLU A 95 8.69 5.41 -17.39
C GLU A 95 7.49 6.35 -17.63
N LEU A 96 7.15 6.64 -18.90
CA LEU A 96 5.97 7.44 -19.22
C LEU A 96 4.68 6.72 -18.81
N TYR A 97 4.62 5.40 -19.04
CA TYR A 97 3.53 4.54 -18.58
C TYR A 97 3.37 4.64 -17.06
N GLU A 98 4.45 4.44 -16.30
CA GLU A 98 4.41 4.53 -14.83
C GLU A 98 4.05 5.95 -14.34
N ALA A 99 4.58 6.99 -14.98
CA ALA A 99 4.29 8.39 -14.66
C ALA A 99 2.80 8.75 -14.88
N SER A 100 2.15 8.16 -15.89
CA SER A 100 0.74 8.41 -16.18
C SER A 100 -0.21 7.98 -15.05
N TYR A 101 0.20 7.04 -14.19
CA TYR A 101 -0.56 6.64 -13.00
C TYR A 101 -0.60 7.72 -11.89
N LEU A 102 0.19 8.79 -12.01
CA LEU A 102 0.21 9.93 -11.09
C LEU A 102 -0.51 11.18 -11.64
N ARG A 103 -1.26 11.01 -12.74
CA ARG A 103 -2.12 12.08 -13.27
C ARG A 103 -3.19 12.50 -12.28
N VAL A 104 -3.59 13.76 -12.36
CA VAL A 104 -4.75 14.34 -11.67
C VAL A 104 -5.82 14.75 -12.68
N HIS A 105 -6.95 15.27 -12.22
CA HIS A 105 -8.02 15.73 -13.11
C HIS A 105 -7.56 16.91 -13.98
N GLY A 106 -7.97 16.92 -15.25
CA GLY A 106 -7.64 17.98 -16.22
C GLY A 106 -6.29 17.79 -16.93
N GLU A 107 -5.72 16.59 -16.90
CA GLU A 107 -4.42 16.28 -17.52
C GLU A 107 -4.56 15.29 -18.68
N ASP A 108 -5.30 15.68 -19.71
CA ASP A 108 -5.65 14.84 -20.86
C ASP A 108 -4.41 14.23 -21.56
N ILE A 109 -3.28 14.94 -21.57
CA ILE A 109 -2.01 14.42 -22.10
C ILE A 109 -1.57 13.10 -21.43
N LEU A 110 -1.88 12.90 -20.14
CA LEU A 110 -1.57 11.67 -19.41
C LEU A 110 -2.64 10.58 -19.59
N ASP A 111 -3.88 10.95 -19.95
CA ASP A 111 -4.89 10.01 -20.46
C ASP A 111 -4.50 9.42 -21.81
N GLU A 112 -3.93 10.24 -22.68
CA GLU A 112 -3.38 9.79 -23.95
C GLU A 112 -2.09 8.99 -23.74
N ALA A 113 -1.23 9.42 -22.80
CA ALA A 113 0.05 8.74 -22.52
C ALA A 113 -0.14 7.29 -22.05
N ILE A 114 -1.11 7.03 -21.16
CA ILE A 114 -1.36 5.65 -20.70
C ILE A 114 -1.79 4.75 -21.86
N SER A 115 -2.66 5.24 -22.75
CA SER A 115 -3.15 4.47 -23.90
C SER A 115 -2.02 4.22 -24.91
N PHE A 116 -1.32 5.29 -25.29
CA PHE A 116 -0.19 5.24 -26.22
C PHE A 116 0.91 4.28 -25.74
N THR A 117 1.33 4.40 -24.48
CA THR A 117 2.39 3.55 -23.93
C THR A 117 1.94 2.09 -23.76
N THR A 118 0.70 1.84 -23.34
CA THR A 118 0.16 0.46 -23.23
C THR A 118 0.24 -0.28 -24.55
N ASP A 119 -0.21 0.33 -25.65
CA ASP A 119 -0.21 -0.29 -26.97
C ASP A 119 1.21 -0.63 -27.44
N HIS A 120 2.12 0.35 -27.37
CA HIS A 120 3.48 0.18 -27.87
C HIS A 120 4.33 -0.74 -27.00
N LEU A 121 4.18 -0.67 -25.67
CA LEU A 121 4.85 -1.60 -24.76
C LEU A 121 4.37 -3.03 -24.98
N THR A 122 3.07 -3.25 -25.16
CA THR A 122 2.49 -4.58 -25.43
C THR A 122 3.07 -5.20 -26.70
N LEU A 123 3.22 -4.40 -27.76
CA LEU A 123 3.84 -4.85 -29.01
C LEU A 123 5.34 -5.15 -28.84
N ALA A 124 6.04 -4.38 -28.00
CA ALA A 124 7.48 -4.53 -27.79
C ALA A 124 7.84 -5.77 -26.95
N VAL A 125 7.01 -6.20 -25.99
CA VAL A 125 7.36 -7.25 -25.00
C VAL A 125 8.02 -8.48 -25.61
N ALA A 126 7.48 -9.00 -26.71
CA ALA A 126 7.95 -10.25 -27.32
C ALA A 126 9.38 -10.17 -27.89
N ALA A 127 9.87 -8.97 -28.19
CA ALA A 127 11.20 -8.74 -28.75
C ALA A 127 12.25 -8.30 -27.71
N LEU A 128 11.86 -8.12 -26.45
CA LEU A 128 12.73 -7.63 -25.39
C LEU A 128 13.51 -8.76 -24.73
N GLU A 129 14.77 -8.47 -24.37
CA GLU A 129 15.59 -9.34 -23.55
C GLU A 129 15.30 -9.15 -22.06
N TYR A 130 15.53 -10.20 -21.29
CA TYR A 130 15.50 -10.13 -19.82
C TYR A 130 16.71 -9.32 -19.32
N PRO A 131 16.58 -8.46 -18.29
CA PRO A 131 15.42 -8.27 -17.39
C PRO A 131 14.34 -7.29 -17.88
N LEU A 132 14.57 -6.58 -18.99
CA LEU A 132 13.66 -5.52 -19.44
C LEU A 132 12.29 -6.07 -19.87
N SER A 133 12.25 -7.24 -20.50
CA SER A 133 10.99 -7.92 -20.84
C SER A 133 10.13 -8.23 -19.62
N GLU A 134 10.74 -8.72 -18.54
CA GLU A 134 10.04 -8.99 -17.27
C GLU A 134 9.51 -7.69 -16.66
N HIS A 135 10.33 -6.63 -16.60
CA HIS A 135 9.90 -5.32 -16.12
C HIS A 135 8.69 -4.76 -16.87
N VAL A 136 8.72 -4.78 -18.21
CA VAL A 136 7.60 -4.27 -19.03
C VAL A 136 6.36 -5.14 -18.84
N SER A 137 6.51 -6.47 -18.87
CA SER A 137 5.37 -7.38 -18.74
C SER A 137 4.70 -7.32 -17.36
N HIS A 138 5.47 -7.04 -16.32
CA HIS A 138 4.97 -6.84 -14.96
C HIS A 138 4.27 -5.48 -14.84
N ALA A 139 4.87 -4.40 -15.33
CA ALA A 139 4.27 -3.06 -15.31
C ALA A 139 2.89 -3.01 -16.00
N LEU A 140 2.75 -3.69 -17.15
CA LEU A 140 1.47 -3.81 -17.87
C LEU A 140 0.37 -4.53 -17.06
N LYS A 141 0.73 -5.31 -16.04
CA LYS A 141 -0.22 -5.99 -15.13
C LYS A 141 -0.43 -5.20 -13.83
N GLN A 142 0.64 -4.59 -13.32
CA GLN A 142 0.69 -3.96 -12.02
C GLN A 142 1.65 -2.77 -12.07
N SER A 143 1.10 -1.55 -12.03
CA SER A 143 1.91 -0.33 -11.96
C SER A 143 2.53 -0.14 -10.59
N ILE A 144 3.67 0.54 -10.54
CA ILE A 144 4.40 0.87 -9.31
C ILE A 144 3.49 1.62 -8.34
N ARG A 145 2.80 2.65 -8.85
CA ARG A 145 1.97 3.54 -8.01
C ARG A 145 0.82 2.82 -7.30
N ARG A 146 0.27 1.76 -7.91
CA ARG A 146 -0.88 1.01 -7.37
C ARG A 146 -0.46 -0.31 -6.72
N GLY A 147 0.80 -0.69 -6.82
CA GLY A 147 1.33 -1.90 -6.22
C GLY A 147 1.55 -1.73 -4.71
N LEU A 148 1.30 -2.79 -3.94
CA LEU A 148 1.62 -2.76 -2.51
C LEU A 148 3.14 -2.76 -2.35
N PRO A 149 3.74 -1.79 -1.62
CA PRO A 149 5.19 -1.59 -1.60
C PRO A 149 5.97 -2.86 -1.34
N ARG A 150 5.48 -3.72 -0.44
CA ARG A 150 6.22 -4.92 -0.07
C ARG A 150 6.11 -6.08 -1.05
N ILE A 151 5.00 -6.18 -1.78
CA ILE A 151 4.83 -7.17 -2.85
C ILE A 151 5.73 -6.80 -4.02
N GLU A 152 5.65 -5.54 -4.45
CA GLU A 152 6.47 -5.01 -5.54
C GLU A 152 7.95 -5.11 -5.20
N ALA A 153 8.35 -4.82 -3.96
CA ALA A 153 9.74 -4.96 -3.56
C ALA A 153 10.23 -6.42 -3.55
N ARG A 154 9.35 -7.41 -3.33
CA ARG A 154 9.75 -8.82 -3.47
C ARG A 154 10.00 -9.18 -4.92
N HIS A 155 9.16 -8.72 -5.84
CA HIS A 155 9.34 -8.92 -7.29
C HIS A 155 10.60 -8.21 -7.77
N TYR A 156 10.75 -6.92 -7.46
CA TYR A 156 11.85 -6.09 -7.91
C TYR A 156 13.21 -6.56 -7.39
N LEU A 157 13.29 -7.15 -6.19
CA LEU A 157 14.51 -7.81 -5.70
C LEU A 157 15.05 -8.88 -6.66
N SER A 158 14.15 -9.64 -7.31
CA SER A 158 14.53 -10.66 -8.26
C SER A 158 15.02 -10.03 -9.57
N VAL A 159 14.33 -9.02 -10.07
CA VAL A 159 14.70 -8.41 -11.35
C VAL A 159 15.94 -7.52 -11.24
N TYR A 160 16.07 -6.75 -10.15
CA TYR A 160 17.20 -5.86 -9.88
C TYR A 160 18.55 -6.60 -9.84
N GLN A 161 18.55 -7.86 -9.39
CA GLN A 161 19.76 -8.69 -9.36
C GLN A 161 20.35 -8.93 -10.75
N ASP A 162 19.51 -9.00 -11.77
CA ASP A 162 19.92 -9.36 -13.13
C ASP A 162 20.14 -8.13 -14.02
N ILE A 163 19.98 -6.92 -13.47
CA ILE A 163 20.40 -5.68 -14.14
C ILE A 163 21.93 -5.59 -14.06
N GLU A 164 22.60 -5.55 -15.20
CA GLU A 164 24.08 -5.55 -15.26
C GLU A 164 24.74 -4.43 -14.41
N SER A 165 24.13 -3.25 -14.39
CA SER A 165 24.64 -2.06 -13.68
C SER A 165 24.13 -1.90 -12.24
N HIS A 166 23.48 -2.92 -11.67
CA HIS A 166 22.87 -2.80 -10.34
C HIS A 166 23.89 -2.52 -9.25
N ASN A 167 23.45 -1.84 -8.19
CA ASN A 167 24.30 -1.63 -7.02
C ASN A 167 24.25 -2.85 -6.09
N THR A 168 25.37 -3.56 -6.00
CA THR A 168 25.47 -4.82 -5.25
C THR A 168 25.25 -4.62 -3.75
N ALA A 169 25.75 -3.52 -3.19
CA ALA A 169 25.57 -3.19 -1.77
C ALA A 169 24.10 -2.88 -1.42
N LEU A 170 23.40 -2.16 -2.30
CA LEU A 170 21.98 -1.87 -2.15
C LEU A 170 21.14 -3.15 -2.22
N LEU A 171 21.46 -4.05 -3.16
CA LEU A 171 20.77 -5.35 -3.29
C LEU A 171 20.96 -6.22 -2.03
N GLU A 172 22.19 -6.33 -1.53
CA GLU A 172 22.48 -7.10 -0.32
C GLU A 172 21.74 -6.51 0.90
N PHE A 173 21.79 -5.18 1.06
CA PHE A 173 21.06 -4.47 2.11
C PHE A 173 19.56 -4.76 2.04
N ALA A 174 18.95 -4.65 0.85
CA ALA A 174 17.52 -4.90 0.66
C ALA A 174 17.12 -6.36 0.95
N LYS A 175 17.97 -7.35 0.62
CA LYS A 175 17.74 -8.76 0.96
C LYS A 175 17.79 -9.00 2.47
N ILE A 176 18.75 -8.41 3.17
CA ILE A 176 18.87 -8.53 4.63
C ILE A 176 17.66 -7.88 5.30
N ASP A 177 17.31 -6.66 4.92
CA ASP A 177 16.16 -5.94 5.47
C ASP A 177 14.85 -6.69 5.20
N PHE A 178 14.67 -7.29 4.01
CA PHE A 178 13.54 -8.18 3.72
C PHE A 178 13.40 -9.30 4.74
N ASN A 179 14.49 -10.05 4.96
CA ASN A 179 14.45 -11.20 5.86
C ASN A 179 14.24 -10.79 7.31
N MET A 180 14.80 -9.65 7.74
CA MET A 180 14.57 -9.10 9.08
C MET A 180 13.10 -8.72 9.29
N LEU A 181 12.49 -8.01 8.33
CA LEU A 181 11.08 -7.65 8.40
C LEU A 181 10.17 -8.87 8.32
N GLN A 182 10.46 -9.82 7.43
CA GLN A 182 9.69 -11.07 7.37
C GLN A 182 9.74 -11.84 8.70
N LEU A 183 10.88 -11.86 9.39
CA LEU A 183 10.99 -12.47 10.72
C LEU A 183 10.13 -11.73 11.75
N LEU A 184 10.13 -10.40 11.73
CA LEU A 184 9.26 -9.58 12.57
C LEU A 184 7.79 -9.88 12.29
N HIS A 185 7.39 -9.87 11.01
CA HIS A 185 6.01 -10.12 10.59
C HIS A 185 5.52 -11.52 10.98
N ARG A 186 6.39 -12.54 10.88
CA ARG A 186 6.06 -13.90 11.34
C ARG A 186 5.88 -13.98 12.86
N LYS A 187 6.62 -13.19 13.65
CA LYS A 187 6.42 -13.11 15.10
C LYS A 187 5.08 -12.46 15.43
N GLU A 188 4.77 -11.32 14.79
CA GLU A 188 3.49 -10.63 14.92
C GLU A 188 2.33 -11.58 14.58
N LEU A 189 2.37 -12.24 13.43
CA LEU A 189 1.33 -13.19 13.03
C LEU A 189 1.23 -14.38 14.00
N SER A 190 2.34 -14.88 14.53
CA SER A 190 2.32 -15.96 15.53
C SER A 190 1.61 -15.55 16.83
N GLU A 191 1.83 -14.32 17.29
CA GLU A 191 1.13 -13.75 18.45
C GLU A 191 -0.38 -13.61 18.17
N ILE A 192 -0.74 -13.07 17.01
CA ILE A 192 -2.14 -12.87 16.59
C ILE A 192 -2.86 -14.22 16.42
N CYS A 193 -2.22 -15.21 15.79
CA CYS A 193 -2.81 -16.54 15.64
C CYS A 193 -3.03 -17.22 17.00
N ARG A 194 -2.15 -17.00 17.98
CA ARG A 194 -2.37 -17.48 19.36
C ARG A 194 -3.58 -16.82 19.98
N TRP A 195 -3.65 -15.49 19.93
CA TRP A 195 -4.82 -14.72 20.39
C TRP A 195 -6.12 -15.22 19.75
N TRP A 196 -6.16 -15.38 18.42
CA TRP A 196 -7.35 -15.86 17.72
C TRP A 196 -7.74 -17.29 18.12
N LYS A 197 -6.76 -18.17 18.30
CA LYS A 197 -6.99 -19.53 18.74
C LYS A 197 -7.60 -19.57 20.14
N ASP A 198 -7.17 -18.69 21.04
CA ASP A 198 -7.66 -18.64 22.43
C ASP A 198 -9.13 -18.16 22.51
N LEU A 199 -9.61 -17.37 21.53
CA LEU A 199 -11.03 -17.01 21.40
C LEU A 199 -11.91 -18.23 21.08
N ASP A 200 -11.36 -19.22 20.36
CA ASP A 200 -12.02 -20.48 19.98
C ASP A 200 -13.32 -20.28 19.16
N PHE A 201 -13.33 -19.25 18.30
CA PHE A 201 -14.48 -18.95 17.43
C PHE A 201 -14.81 -20.09 16.47
N LYS A 202 -13.81 -20.83 15.99
CA LYS A 202 -14.02 -21.97 15.09
C LYS A 202 -15.01 -23.00 15.65
N ARG A 203 -14.98 -23.24 16.96
CA ARG A 203 -15.89 -24.18 17.63
C ARG A 203 -17.18 -23.50 18.10
N LYS A 204 -17.07 -22.28 18.64
CA LYS A 204 -18.17 -21.59 19.31
C LYS A 204 -19.09 -20.82 18.34
N LEU A 205 -18.57 -20.35 17.21
CA LEU A 205 -19.25 -19.57 16.18
C LEU A 205 -19.02 -20.20 14.81
N PRO A 206 -19.73 -21.28 14.45
CA PRO A 206 -19.46 -22.04 13.22
C PRO A 206 -19.75 -21.26 11.93
N TYR A 207 -20.45 -20.12 12.01
CA TYR A 207 -20.75 -19.25 10.87
C TYR A 207 -19.62 -18.25 10.56
N VAL A 208 -18.65 -18.08 11.46
CA VAL A 208 -17.54 -17.14 11.31
C VAL A 208 -16.45 -17.73 10.41
N ARG A 209 -16.01 -16.96 9.41
CA ARG A 209 -14.91 -17.31 8.52
C ARG A 209 -13.57 -17.15 9.23
N ASP A 210 -12.65 -18.08 9.00
CA ASP A 210 -11.25 -17.90 9.42
C ASP A 210 -10.50 -17.09 8.36
N ARG A 211 -10.14 -15.85 8.71
CA ARG A 211 -9.52 -14.85 7.81
C ARG A 211 -8.32 -14.14 8.42
N VAL A 212 -7.77 -14.65 9.54
CA VAL A 212 -6.76 -13.90 10.30
C VAL A 212 -5.49 -13.64 9.50
N VAL A 213 -5.09 -14.58 8.64
CA VAL A 213 -3.90 -14.41 7.80
C VAL A 213 -4.14 -13.36 6.72
N GLU A 214 -5.31 -13.36 6.10
CA GLU A 214 -5.75 -12.38 5.11
C GLU A 214 -5.89 -10.99 5.73
N CYS A 215 -6.51 -10.89 6.92
CA CYS A 215 -6.57 -9.69 7.73
C CYS A 215 -5.17 -9.12 7.99
N TYR A 216 -4.25 -9.96 8.48
CA TYR A 216 -2.88 -9.53 8.73
C TYR A 216 -2.19 -9.06 7.45
N PHE A 217 -2.41 -9.76 6.33
CA PHE A 217 -1.85 -9.39 5.04
C PHE A 217 -2.38 -8.04 4.53
N TRP A 218 -3.67 -7.76 4.67
CA TRP A 218 -4.24 -6.44 4.36
C TRP A 218 -3.64 -5.35 5.23
N ILE A 219 -3.48 -5.60 6.53
CA ILE A 219 -2.88 -4.65 7.47
C ILE A 219 -1.39 -4.43 7.18
N LEU A 220 -0.68 -5.45 6.73
CA LEU A 220 0.70 -5.31 6.24
C LEU A 220 0.79 -4.38 5.03
N GLY A 221 -0.26 -4.35 4.20
CA GLY A 221 -0.40 -3.41 3.08
C GLY A 221 -0.59 -1.95 3.53
N VAL A 222 -1.12 -1.71 4.73
CA VAL A 222 -1.26 -0.34 5.28
C VAL A 222 0.10 0.23 5.69
N TYR A 223 0.93 -0.57 6.35
CA TYR A 223 2.31 -0.23 6.70
C TYR A 223 3.14 -1.49 7.01
N PHE A 224 4.32 -1.61 6.41
CA PHE A 224 5.18 -2.79 6.56
C PHE A 224 6.41 -2.53 7.44
N GLU A 225 6.70 -1.27 7.72
CA GLU A 225 7.88 -0.77 8.42
C GLU A 225 7.92 -1.22 9.88
N PRO A 226 9.11 -1.38 10.48
CA PRO A 226 9.24 -1.97 11.82
C PRO A 226 8.61 -1.10 12.91
N GLN A 227 8.63 0.25 12.77
CA GLN A 227 8.04 1.15 13.76
C GLN A 227 6.53 0.97 13.96
N TYR A 228 5.84 0.37 12.98
CA TYR A 228 4.39 0.17 13.02
C TYR A 228 3.99 -1.24 13.49
N SER A 229 4.91 -2.00 14.10
CA SER A 229 4.65 -3.35 14.61
C SER A 229 3.46 -3.43 15.57
N LEU A 230 3.41 -2.53 16.56
CA LEU A 230 2.28 -2.44 17.49
C LEU A 230 0.98 -2.11 16.75
N GLY A 231 1.04 -1.15 15.82
CA GLY A 231 -0.09 -0.77 14.97
C GLY A 231 -0.65 -1.96 14.19
N ARG A 232 0.22 -2.78 13.57
CA ARG A 232 -0.20 -3.95 12.81
C ARG A 232 -0.90 -4.98 13.69
N LYS A 233 -0.38 -5.24 14.89
CA LYS A 233 -1.00 -6.18 15.83
C LYS A 233 -2.39 -5.72 16.26
N ILE A 234 -2.53 -4.46 16.66
CA ILE A 234 -3.81 -3.89 17.06
C ILE A 234 -4.79 -3.88 15.89
N LEU A 235 -4.38 -3.34 14.74
CA LEU A 235 -5.26 -3.18 13.59
C LEU A 235 -5.68 -4.54 13.01
N THR A 236 -4.83 -5.57 13.07
CA THR A 236 -5.21 -6.94 12.68
C THR A 236 -6.30 -7.51 13.58
N LYS A 237 -6.20 -7.32 14.90
CA LYS A 237 -7.26 -7.73 15.84
C LYS A 237 -8.57 -7.00 15.55
N VAL A 238 -8.49 -5.70 15.28
CA VAL A 238 -9.66 -4.88 14.92
C VAL A 238 -10.32 -5.40 13.64
N ILE A 239 -9.59 -5.56 12.53
CA ILE A 239 -10.18 -6.02 11.26
C ILE A 239 -10.71 -7.46 11.35
N ALA A 240 -10.06 -8.33 12.13
CA ALA A 240 -10.55 -9.68 12.39
C ALA A 240 -11.88 -9.64 13.13
N MET A 241 -11.99 -8.81 14.19
CA MET A 241 -13.27 -8.62 14.90
C MET A 241 -14.33 -7.96 14.04
N THR A 242 -13.99 -6.97 13.20
CA THR A 242 -14.93 -6.38 12.24
C THR A 242 -15.44 -7.43 11.25
N SER A 243 -14.61 -8.38 10.84
CA SER A 243 -15.03 -9.50 9.97
C SER A 243 -15.96 -10.48 10.69
N VAL A 244 -15.77 -10.71 11.99
CA VAL A 244 -16.70 -11.51 12.83
C VAL A 244 -18.06 -10.82 12.94
N ILE A 245 -18.06 -9.50 13.11
CA ILE A 245 -19.28 -8.69 13.18
C ILE A 245 -20.00 -8.77 11.83
N ASP A 246 -19.30 -8.50 10.72
CA ASP A 246 -19.79 -8.65 9.34
C ASP A 246 -20.46 -10.03 9.13
N ASP A 247 -19.77 -11.12 9.46
CA ASP A 247 -20.34 -12.48 9.38
C ASP A 247 -21.59 -12.66 10.25
N THR A 248 -21.67 -12.00 11.40
CA THR A 248 -22.86 -12.06 12.27
C THR A 248 -24.05 -11.40 11.59
N TYR A 249 -23.88 -10.24 10.94
CA TYR A 249 -24.93 -9.57 10.16
C TYR A 249 -25.32 -10.34 8.90
N ASP A 250 -24.37 -10.99 8.23
CA ASP A 250 -24.61 -11.75 6.99
C ASP A 250 -25.25 -13.12 7.22
N SER A 251 -25.05 -13.71 8.40
CA SER A 251 -25.55 -15.04 8.74
C SER A 251 -27.07 -15.09 8.99
N TYR A 252 -27.51 -16.15 9.69
CA TYR A 252 -28.91 -16.45 10.01
C TYR A 252 -29.51 -15.57 11.12
N ALA A 253 -28.77 -14.58 11.64
CA ALA A 253 -29.28 -13.68 12.65
C ALA A 253 -30.54 -12.96 12.14
N THR A 254 -31.61 -13.00 12.94
CA THR A 254 -32.85 -12.32 12.58
C THR A 254 -32.71 -10.82 12.82
N TYR A 255 -33.54 -10.00 12.15
CA TYR A 255 -33.55 -8.56 12.40
C TYR A 255 -33.79 -8.21 13.87
N ASP A 256 -34.67 -8.97 14.54
CA ASP A 256 -34.98 -8.81 15.98
C ASP A 256 -33.79 -9.15 16.89
N GLU A 257 -32.87 -10.01 16.45
CA GLU A 257 -31.61 -10.30 17.15
C GLU A 257 -30.51 -9.27 16.84
N LEU A 258 -30.50 -8.70 15.63
CA LEU A 258 -29.50 -7.73 15.20
C LEU A 258 -29.74 -6.34 15.80
N LEU A 259 -30.99 -5.95 16.06
CA LEU A 259 -31.30 -4.67 16.72
C LEU A 259 -30.66 -4.55 18.12
N PRO A 260 -30.83 -5.49 19.06
CA PRO A 260 -30.15 -5.42 20.35
C PRO A 260 -28.62 -5.53 20.23
N TYR A 261 -28.10 -6.27 19.24
CA TYR A 261 -26.67 -6.34 18.96
C TYR A 261 -26.08 -4.99 18.51
N THR A 262 -26.76 -4.32 17.59
CA THR A 262 -26.41 -2.97 17.12
C THR A 262 -26.40 -1.99 18.30
N ASN A 263 -27.49 -1.94 19.07
CA ASN A 263 -27.61 -1.06 20.23
C ASN A 263 -26.54 -1.33 21.30
N ALA A 264 -26.13 -2.60 21.50
CA ALA A 264 -25.07 -2.94 22.43
C ALA A 264 -23.70 -2.42 21.96
N ILE A 265 -23.41 -2.49 20.67
CA ILE A 265 -22.16 -1.94 20.09
C ILE A 265 -22.16 -0.41 20.21
N GLU A 266 -23.26 0.26 19.91
CA GLU A 266 -23.37 1.72 20.05
C GLU A 266 -23.16 2.19 21.49
N ARG A 267 -23.67 1.45 22.47
CA ARG A 267 -23.52 1.78 23.90
C ARG A 267 -22.14 1.45 24.46
N TRP A 268 -21.40 0.55 23.81
CA TRP A 268 -20.04 0.14 24.17
C TRP A 268 -19.83 -0.18 25.67
N ASP A 269 -20.75 -0.93 26.30
CA ASP A 269 -20.68 -1.28 27.73
C ASP A 269 -20.90 -2.78 27.91
N ILE A 270 -20.00 -3.44 28.64
CA ILE A 270 -20.09 -4.86 28.98
C ILE A 270 -21.44 -5.24 29.62
N LYS A 271 -22.10 -4.31 30.31
CA LYS A 271 -23.45 -4.52 30.87
C LYS A 271 -24.52 -4.82 29.81
N CYS A 272 -24.26 -4.54 28.54
CA CYS A 272 -25.17 -4.87 27.44
C CYS A 272 -25.13 -6.36 27.06
N ILE A 273 -24.11 -7.11 27.51
CA ILE A 273 -23.92 -8.51 27.10
C ILE A 273 -25.10 -9.42 27.47
N ASP A 274 -25.75 -9.16 28.60
CA ASP A 274 -26.88 -9.96 29.08
C ASP A 274 -28.15 -9.78 28.23
N GLN A 275 -28.19 -8.74 27.39
CA GLN A 275 -29.30 -8.43 26.48
C GLN A 275 -29.18 -9.16 25.14
N LEU A 276 -28.05 -9.82 24.89
CA LEU A 276 -27.72 -10.43 23.61
C LEU A 276 -28.05 -11.93 23.57
N PRO A 277 -28.38 -12.48 22.39
CA PRO A 277 -28.41 -13.93 22.18
C PRO A 277 -27.09 -14.58 22.56
N GLU A 278 -27.15 -15.80 23.11
CA GLU A 278 -25.98 -16.48 23.70
C GLU A 278 -24.79 -16.61 22.72
N TYR A 279 -25.07 -16.84 21.44
CA TYR A 279 -24.03 -16.95 20.42
C TYR A 279 -23.38 -15.61 20.07
N MET A 280 -24.06 -14.46 20.26
CA MET A 280 -23.50 -13.13 19.98
C MET A 280 -22.67 -12.58 21.14
N LYS A 281 -22.88 -13.08 22.36
CA LYS A 281 -22.15 -12.61 23.55
C LYS A 281 -20.64 -12.76 23.41
N LEU A 282 -20.20 -13.84 22.80
CA LEU A 282 -18.78 -14.13 22.65
C LEU A 282 -18.08 -13.12 21.72
N SER A 283 -18.67 -12.79 20.58
CA SER A 283 -18.11 -11.80 19.65
C SER A 283 -18.16 -10.39 20.25
N TYR A 284 -19.25 -10.05 20.96
CA TYR A 284 -19.36 -8.77 21.66
C TYR A 284 -18.30 -8.60 22.75
N LYS A 285 -18.10 -9.62 23.59
CA LYS A 285 -17.07 -9.59 24.63
C LYS A 285 -15.67 -9.43 24.04
N ALA A 286 -15.35 -10.22 23.02
CA ALA A 286 -14.07 -10.16 22.33
C ALA A 286 -13.82 -8.78 21.69
N LEU A 287 -14.85 -8.15 21.13
CA LEU A 287 -14.76 -6.78 20.59
C LEU A 287 -14.35 -5.79 21.68
N LEU A 288 -15.06 -5.80 22.82
CA LEU A 288 -14.72 -4.91 23.94
C LEU A 288 -13.29 -5.15 24.45
N ASP A 289 -12.88 -6.41 24.57
CA ASP A 289 -11.54 -6.79 25.04
C ASP A 289 -10.42 -6.28 24.13
N VAL A 290 -10.61 -6.31 22.80
CA VAL A 290 -9.63 -5.77 21.86
C VAL A 290 -9.43 -4.27 22.04
N TYR A 291 -10.50 -3.53 22.28
CA TYR A 291 -10.42 -2.07 22.44
C TYR A 291 -9.94 -1.66 23.82
N GLU A 292 -10.27 -2.42 24.86
CA GLU A 292 -9.69 -2.24 26.20
C GLU A 292 -8.17 -2.50 26.18
N GLU A 293 -7.72 -3.58 25.52
CA GLU A 293 -6.29 -3.85 25.30
C GLU A 293 -5.62 -2.70 24.54
N MET A 294 -6.28 -2.18 23.49
CA MET A 294 -5.78 -1.02 22.75
C MET A 294 -5.66 0.23 23.63
N GLU A 295 -6.63 0.52 24.49
CA GLU A 295 -6.56 1.65 25.44
C GLU A 295 -5.39 1.52 26.40
N GLN A 296 -5.17 0.31 26.94
CA GLN A 296 -4.05 0.02 27.84
C GLN A 296 -2.70 0.21 27.13
N LEU A 297 -2.55 -0.32 25.91
CA LEU A 297 -1.33 -0.16 25.11
C LEU A 297 -1.06 1.30 24.72
N MET A 298 -2.10 2.11 24.52
CA MET A 298 -1.97 3.53 24.19
C MET A 298 -1.78 4.42 25.42
N ALA A 299 -2.00 3.90 26.63
CA ALA A 299 -1.91 4.67 27.87
C ALA A 299 -0.48 5.07 28.22
N GLU A 300 0.51 4.23 27.90
CA GLU A 300 1.92 4.50 28.14
C GLU A 300 2.41 5.79 27.47
N ASP A 301 1.86 6.11 26.30
CA ASP A 301 2.19 7.30 25.51
C ASP A 301 1.19 8.46 25.65
N GLY A 302 0.16 8.33 26.50
CA GLY A 302 -0.91 9.31 26.64
C GLY A 302 -1.80 9.47 25.39
N ARG A 303 -1.98 8.39 24.61
CA ARG A 303 -2.66 8.39 23.30
C ARG A 303 -4.05 7.75 23.34
N GLN A 304 -4.63 7.52 24.51
CA GLN A 304 -5.93 6.82 24.66
C GLN A 304 -7.07 7.52 23.88
N TYR A 305 -7.01 8.85 23.75
CA TYR A 305 -7.99 9.63 23.00
C TYR A 305 -8.19 9.13 21.56
N ARG A 306 -7.19 8.47 20.97
CA ARG A 306 -7.26 7.91 19.61
C ARG A 306 -8.20 6.71 19.52
N VAL A 307 -8.34 5.95 20.61
CA VAL A 307 -9.17 4.75 20.63
C VAL A 307 -10.64 5.12 20.54
N GLU A 308 -11.04 6.24 21.14
CA GLU A 308 -12.42 6.74 21.07
C GLU A 308 -12.87 7.00 19.61
N TYR A 309 -12.00 7.59 18.79
CA TYR A 309 -12.27 7.75 17.36
C TYR A 309 -12.42 6.41 16.65
N ALA A 310 -11.59 5.42 16.99
CA ALA A 310 -11.68 4.07 16.42
C ALA A 310 -12.97 3.34 16.84
N LYS A 311 -13.44 3.52 18.08
CA LYS A 311 -14.73 2.99 18.58
C LYS A 311 -15.89 3.57 17.77
N ASN A 312 -15.91 4.90 17.59
CA ASN A 312 -16.95 5.60 16.83
C ASN A 312 -17.05 5.13 15.36
N ILE A 313 -15.93 4.78 14.74
CA ILE A 313 -15.93 4.22 13.37
C ILE A 313 -16.59 2.83 13.36
N VAL A 314 -16.32 1.98 14.35
CA VAL A 314 -16.98 0.66 14.45
C VAL A 314 -18.48 0.79 14.70
N CYS A 315 -18.91 1.71 15.56
CA CYS A 315 -20.33 1.99 15.75
C CYS A 315 -20.99 2.42 14.43
N THR A 316 -20.34 3.33 13.70
CA THR A 316 -20.82 3.80 12.38
C THR A 316 -20.91 2.64 11.38
N GLN A 317 -19.88 1.80 11.30
CA GLN A 317 -19.84 0.64 10.41
C GLN A 317 -20.96 -0.37 10.73
N THR A 318 -21.18 -0.61 12.03
CA THR A 318 -22.22 -1.52 12.51
C THR A 318 -23.62 -1.03 12.14
N ASN A 319 -23.86 0.28 12.23
CA ASN A 319 -25.10 0.89 11.77
C ASN A 319 -25.32 0.72 10.26
N ILE A 320 -24.25 0.79 9.46
CA ILE A 320 -24.33 0.51 8.02
C ILE A 320 -24.71 -0.96 7.78
N TYR A 321 -24.10 -1.91 8.48
CA TYR A 321 -24.46 -3.34 8.36
C TYR A 321 -25.93 -3.60 8.71
N PHE A 322 -26.42 -2.98 9.79
CA PHE A 322 -27.83 -3.10 10.20
C PHE A 322 -28.79 -2.59 9.12
N VAL A 323 -28.48 -1.46 8.48
CA VAL A 323 -29.30 -0.90 7.40
C VAL A 323 -29.24 -1.77 6.13
N GLN A 324 -28.10 -2.37 5.80
CA GLN A 324 -27.95 -3.23 4.62
C GLN A 324 -28.74 -4.54 4.73
N LYS A 325 -28.94 -5.06 5.94
CA LYS A 325 -29.71 -6.29 6.18
C LYS A 325 -31.23 -6.07 6.15
N ARG A 326 -31.68 -4.82 6.32
CA ARG A 326 -33.10 -4.45 6.24
C ARG A 326 -33.60 -4.48 4.80
#